data_AF-A0A8T5H995-F1
#
_entry.id   AF-A0A8T5H995-F1
#
_cell.length_a   1.000
_cell.length_b   1.000
_cell.length_c   1.000
_cell.angle_alpha   90.00
_cell.angle_beta   90.00
_cell.angle_gamma   90.00
#
_symmetry.space_group_name_H-M   'P 1'
#
loop_
_entity.id
_entity.type
_entity.pdbx_description
1 polymer ?
#
loop_
_entity_poly.entity_id
_entity_poly.type
_entity_poly.pdbx_seq_one_letter_code
_entity_poly.pdbx_strand_id
1 'polypeptide(L)' 'MQWTLGFIGIILLIVGLVGQAFEMRKIRLSTYSDDEMASPNLFMNKRNFKWYVIIGIGIVFWYTAERI' A
#
# COMPACT_ATOMS: atom_id res chain seq x y z
N MET A 1 -18.09 16.19 -6.12
CA MET A 1 -17.37 14.94 -6.44
C MET A 1 -16.74 15.03 -7.82
N GLN A 2 -15.46 15.38 -7.85
CA GLN A 2 -14.66 15.39 -9.07
C GLN A 2 -14.23 13.96 -9.44
N TRP A 3 -15.00 13.33 -10.33
CA TRP A 3 -14.84 11.92 -10.74
C TRP A 3 -13.41 11.54 -11.15
N THR A 4 -12.71 12.40 -11.90
CA THR A 4 -11.33 12.13 -12.33
C THR A 4 -10.37 11.96 -11.14
N LEU A 5 -10.43 12.86 -10.16
CA LEU A 5 -9.62 12.75 -8.94
C LEU A 5 -10.01 11.53 -8.13
N GLY A 6 -11.31 11.21 -8.07
CA GLY A 6 -11.82 10.01 -7.41
C GLY A 6 -11.25 8.73 -8.03
N PHE A 7 -11.27 8.61 -9.36
CA PHE A 7 -10.68 7.46 -10.07
C PHE A 7 -9.17 7.35 -9.85
N ILE A 8 -8.44 8.47 -9.93
CA ILE A 8 -6.99 8.45 -9.65
C ILE A 8 -6.73 8.00 -8.20
N GLY A 9 -7.50 8.50 -7.23
CA GLY A 9 -7.42 8.06 -5.84
C GLY A 9 -7.63 6.56 -5.69
N ILE A 10 -8.67 6.00 -6.31
CA ILE A 10 -8.95 4.55 -6.29
C ILE A 10 -7.82 3.74 -6.93
N ILE A 11 -7.30 4.17 -8.08
CA ILE A 11 -6.17 3.49 -8.75
C ILE A 11 -4.94 3.46 -7.84
N LEU A 12 -4.62 4.59 -7.20
CA LEU A 12 -3.51 4.67 -6.26
C LEU A 12 -3.71 3.73 -5.06
N LEU A 13 -4.92 3.66 -4.52
CA LEU A 13 -5.24 2.74 -3.41
C LEU A 13 -5.05 1.28 -3.82
N ILE A 14 -5.55 0.88 -5.00
CA ILE A 14 -5.39 -0.48 -5.51
C ILE A 14 -3.91 -0.83 -5.70
N VAL A 15 -3.16 0.04 -6.39
CA VAL A 15 -1.72 -0.16 -6.62
C VAL A 15 -0.95 -0.22 -5.30
N GLY A 16 -1.28 0.67 -4.36
CA GLY A 16 -0.68 0.72 -3.04
C GLY A 16 -0.88 -0.57 -2.25
N LEU A 17 -2.13 -1.04 -2.12
CA LEU A 17 -2.48 -2.24 -1.37
C LEU A 17 -1.91 -3.51 -2.02
N VAL A 18 -2.09 -3.67 -3.33
CA VAL A 18 -1.60 -4.83 -4.07
C VAL A 18 -0.07 -4.88 -4.04
N GLY A 19 0.59 -3.75 -4.33
CA GLY A 19 2.04 -3.65 -4.28
C GLY A 19 2.61 -3.94 -2.89
N GLN A 20 1.96 -3.46 -1.83
CA GLN A 20 2.33 -3.77 -0.46
C GLN A 20 2.24 -5.28 -0.19
N ALA A 21 1.16 -5.95 -0.61
CA ALA A 21 1.00 -7.38 -0.42
C ALA A 21 2.11 -8.19 -1.11
N PHE A 22 2.47 -7.83 -2.35
CA PHE A 22 3.59 -8.45 -3.06
C PHE A 22 4.95 -8.21 -2.39
N GLU A 23 5.20 -6.99 -1.91
CA GLU A 23 6.43 -6.67 -1.20
C GLU A 23 6.53 -7.43 0.13
N MET A 24 5.44 -7.56 0.88
CA MET A 24 5.36 -8.37 2.09
C MET A 24 5.63 -9.85 1.80
N ARG A 25 5.11 -10.39 0.69
CA ARG A 25 5.46 -11.73 0.23
C ARG A 25 6.97 -11.85 -0.07
N LYS A 26 7.55 -10.87 -0.75
CA LYS A 26 8.97 -10.86 -1.11
C LYS A 26 9.88 -10.78 0.12
N ILE A 27 9.51 -9.97 1.12
CA ILE A 27 10.26 -9.88 2.38
C ILE A 27 10.22 -11.22 3.12
N ARG A 28 9.04 -11.85 3.18
CA ARG A 28 8.88 -13.16 3.83
C ARG A 28 9.83 -14.20 3.26
N LEU A 29 9.80 -14.36 1.94
CA LEU A 29 10.66 -15.31 1.21
C LEU A 29 12.16 -15.00 1.34
N SER A 30 12.53 -13.74 1.61
CA SER A 30 13.94 -13.34 1.72
C SER A 30 14.51 -13.38 3.14
N THR A 31 13.68 -13.52 4.17
CA THR A 31 14.08 -13.26 5.56
C THR A 31 13.74 -14.41 6.50
N TYR A 32 12.71 -15.20 6.21
CA TYR A 32 12.30 -16.33 7.04
C TYR A 32 12.42 -17.62 6.24
N SER A 33 12.99 -18.67 6.84
CA SER A 33 12.83 -20.04 6.36
C SER A 33 11.36 -20.43 6.45
N ASP A 34 10.89 -21.32 5.57
CA ASP A 34 9.46 -21.63 5.35
C ASP A 34 8.68 -22.06 6.63
N ASP A 35 9.38 -22.39 7.72
CA ASP A 35 8.83 -22.84 9.01
C ASP A 35 8.68 -21.74 10.08
N GLU A 36 9.17 -20.51 9.86
CA GLU A 36 9.06 -19.44 10.85
C GLU A 36 7.83 -18.55 10.62
N MET A 37 7.02 -18.36 11.68
CA MET A 37 5.91 -17.41 11.65
C MET A 37 6.44 -16.01 11.37
N ALA A 38 5.98 -15.40 10.27
CA ALA A 38 6.38 -14.05 9.88
C ALA A 38 6.13 -13.05 11.03
N SER A 39 7.19 -12.41 11.52
CA SER A 39 7.09 -11.43 12.60
C SER A 39 6.17 -10.25 12.20
N PRO A 40 5.39 -9.68 13.14
CA PRO A 40 4.63 -8.44 12.91
C PRO A 40 5.49 -7.28 12.39
N ASN A 41 6.81 -7.34 12.63
CA ASN A 41 7.78 -6.37 12.12
C ASN A 41 7.85 -6.34 10.57
N LEU A 42 7.26 -7.33 9.89
CA LEU A 42 7.08 -7.36 8.44
C LEU A 42 6.38 -6.11 7.93
N PHE A 43 5.33 -5.64 8.63
CA PHE A 43 4.57 -4.46 8.23
C PHE A 43 5.41 -3.18 8.33
N MET A 44 6.21 -3.07 9.39
CA MET A 44 7.09 -1.92 9.67
C MET A 44 8.39 -1.92 8.85
N ASN A 45 8.58 -2.89 7.94
CA ASN A 45 9.77 -2.95 7.11
C ASN A 45 9.87 -1.72 6.19
N LYS A 46 11.06 -1.11 6.11
CA LYS A 46 11.34 0.07 5.28
C LYS A 46 10.93 -0.12 3.81
N ARG A 47 10.95 -1.36 3.29
CA ARG A 47 10.52 -1.69 1.92
C ARG A 47 9.02 -1.45 1.69
N ASN A 48 8.20 -1.48 2.73
CA ASN A 48 6.77 -1.17 2.65
C ASN A 48 6.47 0.33 2.65
N PHE A 49 7.42 1.18 3.08
CA PHE A 49 7.21 2.62 3.23
C PHE A 49 6.67 3.28 1.95
N LYS A 50 7.24 2.94 0.79
CA LYS A 50 6.79 3.46 -0.51
C LYS A 50 5.31 3.16 -0.79
N TRP A 51 4.82 1.99 -0.37
CA TRP A 51 3.43 1.59 -0.59
C TRP A 51 2.49 2.35 0.34
N TYR A 52 2.88 2.59 1.59
CA TYR A 52 2.12 3.45 2.51
C TYR A 52 2.01 4.89 2.01
N VAL A 53 3.07 5.42 1.40
CA VAL A 53 3.04 6.75 0.77
C VAL A 53 2.02 6.78 -0.37
N ILE A 54 2.02 5.77 -1.26
CA ILE A 54 1.05 5.67 -2.36
C ILE A 54 -0.39 5.59 -1.84
N ILE A 55 -0.63 4.75 -0.82
CA ILE A 55 -1.94 4.64 -0.17
C ILE A 55 -2.37 5.99 0.41
N GLY A 56 -1.48 6.67 1.14
CA GLY A 56 -1.75 7.98 1.71
C GLY A 56 -2.13 9.03 0.66
N ILE A 57 -1.39 9.10 -0.45
CA ILE A 57 -1.73 9.99 -1.57
C ILE A 57 -3.09 9.63 -2.17
N GLY A 58 -3.38 8.33 -2.34
CA GLY A 58 -4.69 7.86 -2.82
C GLY A 58 -5.85 8.30 -1.94
N ILE A 59 -5.70 8.23 -0.60
CA ILE A 59 -6.69 8.72 0.36
C ILE A 59 -6.87 10.24 0.22
N VAL A 60 -5.77 10.99 0.12
CA VAL A 60 -5.83 12.46 -0.05
C VAL A 60 -6.56 12.83 -1.33
N PHE A 61 -6.28 12.14 -2.44
CA PHE A 61 -6.95 12.38 -3.72
C PHE A 61 -8.44 12.04 -3.66
N TRP A 62 -8.79 10.92 -3.03
CA TRP A 62 -10.20 10.57 -2.81
C TRP A 62 -10.93 11.60 -1.95
N TYR A 63 -10.33 12.02 -0.83
CA TYR A 63 -10.91 13.03 0.06
C TYR A 63 -11.08 14.37 -0.66
N THR A 64 -10.06 14.78 -1.41
CA THR A 64 -10.10 16.03 -2.20
C THR A 64 -11.16 15.95 -3.29
N ALA A 65 -11.28 14.81 -3.97
CA ALA A 65 -12.32 14.58 -4.97
C ALA A 65 -13.73 14.71 -4.40
N GLU A 66 -13.95 14.29 -3.16
CA GLU A 66 -15.23 14.39 -2.48
C GLU A 66 -15.58 15.85 -2.12
N ARG A 67 -14.56 16.65 -1.74
CA ARG A 67 -14.71 18.03 -1.27
C ARG A 67 -14.75 19.09 -2.39
N ILE A 68 -14.44 18.70 -3.62
CA ILE A 68 -14.53 19.53 -4.84
C ILE A 68 -15.68 19.04 -5.71
#